data_AF-A0A7S0CIB1-F1
#
_entry.id   AF-A0A7S0CIB1-F1
#
_cell.length_a   1.000
_cell.length_b   1.000
_cell.length_c   1.000
_cell.angle_alpha   90.00
_cell.angle_beta   90.00
_cell.angle_gamma   90.00
#
_symmetry.space_group_name_H-M   'P 1'
#
loop_
_entity.id
_entity.type
_entity.pdbx_description
1 polymer ?
#
loop_
_entity_poly.entity_id
_entity_poly.type
_entity_poly.pdbx_seq_one_letter_code
_entity_poly.pdbx_strand_id
1 'polypeptide(L)'
;VTGGITNTLFRLSNLQSLQKISPTIPKLSPNDHFSFETDTSILIRVFGAEGMINRDVENSTFASLSDAGIAPEYYGRFGNGRVEGWLQDFRALDPMEFHDPELSERIAHRMSELHGYPIPESLLKYYPANE
;
A
#
# COMPACT_ATOMS: atom_id res chain seq x y z
N VAL A 1 -7.79 1.02 -11.85
CA VAL A 1 -8.52 0.68 -10.60
C VAL A 1 -9.43 1.86 -10.27
N THR A 2 -10.67 1.64 -9.88
CA THR A 2 -11.57 2.73 -9.45
C THR A 2 -11.20 3.12 -8.02
N GLY A 3 -10.92 4.41 -7.80
CA GLY A 3 -10.56 4.93 -6.47
C GLY A 3 -9.49 6.03 -6.56
N GLY A 4 -9.72 7.13 -5.82
CA GLY A 4 -8.81 8.27 -5.73
C GLY A 4 -9.29 9.49 -6.52
N ILE A 5 -9.78 10.50 -5.81
CA ILE A 5 -10.01 11.85 -6.38
C ILE A 5 -8.66 12.51 -6.71
N THR A 6 -7.61 12.16 -5.96
CA THR A 6 -6.30 12.82 -5.97
C THR A 6 -5.16 11.97 -6.53
N ASN A 7 -5.39 10.69 -6.84
CA ASN A 7 -4.35 9.73 -7.26
C ASN A 7 -4.84 8.91 -8.45
N THR A 8 -3.92 8.53 -9.35
CA THR A 8 -4.19 7.56 -10.42
C THR A 8 -3.67 6.18 -10.03
N LEU A 9 -4.51 5.15 -10.18
CA LEU A 9 -4.22 3.79 -9.71
C LEU A 9 -4.20 2.77 -10.84
N PHE A 10 -3.06 2.10 -11.00
CA PHE A 10 -2.87 1.02 -11.97
C PHE A 10 -2.60 -0.30 -11.26
N ARG A 11 -3.39 -1.34 -11.58
CA ARG A 11 -3.08 -2.71 -11.21
C ARG A 11 -2.19 -3.29 -12.30
N LEU A 12 -1.04 -3.84 -11.93
CA LEU A 12 -0.24 -4.68 -12.83
C LEU A 12 -0.35 -6.13 -12.37
N SER A 13 -0.59 -7.02 -13.32
CA SER A 13 -0.72 -8.46 -13.09
C SER A 13 0.15 -9.21 -14.09
N ASN A 14 0.33 -10.52 -13.89
CA ASN A 14 1.11 -11.38 -14.78
C ASN A 14 2.58 -10.96 -14.94
N LEU A 15 3.22 -10.47 -13.88
CA LEU A 15 4.61 -9.97 -13.91
C LEU A 15 5.63 -11.04 -14.36
N GLN A 16 5.33 -12.33 -14.21
CA GLN A 16 6.15 -13.42 -14.72
C GLN A 16 6.30 -13.40 -16.25
N SER A 17 5.31 -12.86 -16.98
CA SER A 17 5.41 -12.71 -18.44
C SER A 17 6.47 -11.66 -18.82
N LEU A 18 6.70 -10.65 -17.99
CA LEU A 18 7.72 -9.62 -18.23
C LEU A 18 9.14 -10.15 -18.06
N GLN A 19 9.35 -11.09 -17.13
CA GLN A 19 10.64 -11.78 -16.98
C GLN A 19 11.04 -12.57 -18.24
N LYS A 20 10.07 -13.03 -19.03
CA LYS A 20 10.32 -13.77 -20.28
C LYS A 20 10.69 -12.87 -21.46
N ILE A 21 10.41 -11.57 -21.39
CA ILE A 21 10.50 -10.64 -22.54
C ILE A 21 11.78 -9.79 -22.50
N SER A 22 12.45 -9.66 -21.35
CA SER A 22 13.63 -8.78 -21.23
C SER A 22 14.90 -9.55 -20.87
N PRO A 23 15.86 -9.71 -21.80
CA PRO A 23 17.16 -10.35 -21.53
C PRO A 23 18.08 -9.53 -20.60
N THR A 24 17.69 -8.30 -20.25
CA THR A 24 18.48 -7.34 -19.46
C THR A 24 18.01 -7.21 -18.00
N ILE A 25 16.89 -7.83 -17.62
CA ILE A 25 16.52 -7.91 -16.20
C ILE A 25 17.45 -8.95 -15.56
N PRO A 26 18.26 -8.59 -14.54
CA PRO A 26 19.08 -9.57 -13.84
C PRO A 26 18.19 -10.73 -13.41
N LYS A 27 18.57 -11.96 -13.75
CA LYS A 27 17.96 -13.14 -13.12
C LYS A 27 18.10 -12.92 -11.61
N LEU A 28 16.99 -12.65 -10.92
CA LEU A 28 16.98 -12.63 -9.47
C LEU A 28 17.62 -13.94 -9.02
N SER A 29 18.67 -13.82 -8.21
CA SER A 29 19.38 -14.96 -7.66
C SER A 29 18.37 -15.82 -6.90
N PRO A 30 18.51 -17.16 -6.87
CA PRO A 30 17.67 -18.01 -6.02
C PRO A 30 17.67 -17.60 -4.53
N ASN A 31 18.64 -16.78 -4.10
CA ASN A 31 18.75 -16.22 -2.76
C ASN A 31 18.15 -14.81 -2.60
N ASP A 32 17.72 -14.16 -3.68
CA ASP A 32 16.95 -12.92 -3.57
C ASP A 32 15.53 -13.32 -3.15
N HIS A 33 15.11 -12.98 -1.94
CA HIS A 33 13.80 -13.34 -1.37
C HIS A 33 12.57 -12.83 -2.15
N PHE A 34 12.75 -12.21 -3.32
CA PHE A 34 11.68 -11.83 -4.24
C PHE A 34 11.22 -13.01 -5.11
N SER A 35 10.66 -14.04 -4.47
CA SER A 35 9.84 -15.03 -5.17
C SER A 35 8.48 -14.41 -5.47
N PHE A 36 8.30 -13.88 -6.68
CA PHE A 36 6.96 -13.52 -7.16
C PHE A 36 6.15 -14.81 -7.33
N GLU A 37 5.30 -15.12 -6.35
CA GLU A 37 4.32 -16.19 -6.47
C GLU A 37 3.44 -15.98 -7.72
N THR A 38 2.92 -17.08 -8.25
CA THR A 38 2.43 -17.20 -9.64
C THR A 38 1.23 -16.34 -10.01
N ASP A 39 0.64 -15.62 -9.06
CA ASP A 39 -0.49 -14.71 -9.26
C ASP A 39 -0.28 -13.30 -8.66
N THR A 40 0.95 -12.92 -8.29
CA THR A 40 1.20 -11.65 -7.62
C THR A 40 0.88 -10.46 -8.53
N SER A 41 -0.22 -9.77 -8.20
CA SER A 41 -0.50 -8.45 -8.74
C SER A 41 0.16 -7.40 -7.85
N ILE A 42 0.47 -6.24 -8.43
CA ILE A 42 0.94 -5.06 -7.70
C ILE A 42 0.06 -3.86 -8.02
N LEU A 43 0.08 -2.88 -7.14
CA LEU A 43 -0.58 -1.60 -7.33
C LEU A 43 0.46 -0.50 -7.53
N ILE A 44 0.39 0.19 -8.67
CA ILE A 44 1.10 1.45 -8.90
C ILE A 44 0.16 2.59 -8.54
N ARG A 45 0.56 3.39 -7.55
CA ARG A 45 -0.10 4.63 -7.17
C ARG A 45 0.71 5.81 -7.69
N VAL A 46 0.12 6.57 -8.60
CA VAL A 46 0.67 7.84 -9.09
C VAL A 46 -0.03 8.98 -8.38
N PHE A 47 0.75 9.83 -7.72
CA PHE A 47 0.26 11.00 -7.01
C PHE A 47 -0.15 12.09 -8.00
N GLY A 48 -1.32 12.71 -7.77
CA GLY A 48 -1.75 13.91 -8.48
C GLY A 48 -1.03 15.17 -7.99
N ALA A 49 -1.60 16.34 -8.31
CA ALA A 49 -0.98 17.67 -8.14
C ALA A 49 -0.12 17.83 -6.87
N GLU A 50 1.11 18.28 -7.08
CA GLU A 50 2.10 18.52 -6.02
C GLU A 50 1.69 19.70 -5.12
N GLY A 51 1.97 19.61 -3.82
CA GLY A 51 1.89 20.75 -2.89
C GLY A 51 0.85 20.68 -1.77
N MET A 52 -0.10 19.73 -1.79
CA MET A 52 -1.08 19.60 -0.68
C MET A 52 -0.58 18.73 0.49
N ILE A 53 0.32 17.78 0.24
CA ILE A 53 0.76 16.76 1.21
C ILE A 53 2.28 16.57 1.09
N ASN A 54 2.99 16.48 2.21
CA ASN A 54 4.40 16.10 2.23
C ASN A 54 4.54 14.61 1.88
N ARG A 55 4.95 14.32 0.64
CA ARG A 55 5.04 12.95 0.11
C ARG A 55 6.13 12.12 0.78
N ASP A 56 7.18 12.74 1.32
CA ASP A 56 8.18 12.00 2.07
C ASP A 56 7.58 11.44 3.36
N VAL A 57 6.86 12.27 4.10
CA VAL A 57 6.15 11.86 5.32
C VAL A 57 5.10 10.80 5.00
N GLU A 58 4.26 11.02 3.99
CA GLU A 58 3.22 10.06 3.58
C GLU A 58 3.81 8.68 3.25
N ASN A 59 4.89 8.65 2.45
CA ASN A 59 5.52 7.38 2.06
C ASN A 59 6.22 6.71 3.23
N SER A 60 6.91 7.46 4.11
CA SER A 60 7.53 6.90 5.30
C SER A 60 6.49 6.33 6.27
N THR A 61 5.36 7.02 6.47
CA THR A 61 4.25 6.52 7.27
C THR A 61 3.66 5.25 6.66
N PHE A 62 3.42 5.24 5.34
CA PHE A 62 2.90 4.04 4.66
C PHE A 62 3.85 2.84 4.79
N ALA A 63 5.15 3.04 4.55
CA ALA A 63 6.15 1.99 4.69
C ALA A 63 6.17 1.43 6.13
N SER A 64 6.11 2.31 7.12
CA SER A 64 6.10 1.91 8.52
C SER A 64 4.84 1.12 8.93
N LEU A 65 3.67 1.48 8.38
CA LEU A 65 2.43 0.74 8.56
C LEU A 65 2.45 -0.61 7.83
N SER A 66 3.14 -0.67 6.69
CA SER A 66 3.33 -1.89 5.90
C SER A 66 4.20 -2.90 6.65
N ASP A 67 5.34 -2.44 7.21
CA ASP A 67 6.23 -3.26 8.05
C ASP A 67 5.50 -3.84 9.28
N ALA A 68 4.47 -3.15 9.76
CA ALA A 68 3.61 -3.58 10.87
C ALA A 68 2.42 -4.46 10.45
N GLY A 69 2.24 -4.76 9.16
CA GLY A 69 1.12 -5.56 8.64
C GLY A 69 -0.25 -4.85 8.69
N ILE A 70 -0.27 -3.52 8.86
CA ILE A 70 -1.48 -2.71 8.90
C ILE A 70 -1.87 -2.24 7.48
N ALA A 71 -0.86 -1.89 6.68
CA ALA A 71 -1.01 -1.54 5.27
C ALA A 71 -0.53 -2.69 4.35
N PRO A 72 -0.92 -2.70 3.06
CA PRO A 72 -0.34 -3.62 2.09
C PRO A 72 1.18 -3.47 1.99
N GLU A 73 1.85 -4.47 1.41
CA GLU A 73 3.31 -4.48 1.23
C GLU A 73 3.81 -3.21 0.53
N TYR A 74 4.91 -2.64 1.02
CA TYR A 74 5.56 -1.49 0.39
C TYR A 74 6.78 -1.96 -0.40
N TYR A 75 6.69 -1.92 -1.73
CA TYR A 75 7.80 -2.33 -2.61
C TYR A 75 8.76 -1.19 -2.95
N GLY A 76 8.34 0.06 -2.76
CA GLY A 76 9.19 1.23 -2.98
C GLY A 76 8.45 2.40 -3.61
N ARG A 77 9.20 3.49 -3.85
CA ARG A 77 8.70 4.74 -4.44
C ARG A 77 9.50 5.16 -5.65
N PHE A 78 8.87 5.97 -6.50
CA PHE A 78 9.47 6.66 -7.63
C PHE A 78 9.04 8.12 -7.61
N GLY A 79 9.56 8.95 -8.53
CA GLY A 79 9.45 10.42 -8.48
C GLY A 79 8.09 10.95 -8.04
N ASN A 80 7.00 10.49 -8.66
CA ASN A 80 5.65 10.92 -8.36
C ASN A 80 4.71 9.78 -7.94
N GLY A 81 5.22 8.74 -7.27
CA GLY A 81 4.36 7.61 -6.89
C GLY A 81 5.04 6.52 -6.07
N ARG A 82 4.29 5.44 -5.83
CA ARG A 82 4.79 4.24 -5.14
C ARG A 82 4.19 2.95 -5.67
N VAL A 83 4.84 1.84 -5.32
CA VAL A 83 4.46 0.48 -5.67
C VAL A 83 4.07 -0.26 -4.39
N GLU A 84 2.87 -0.82 -4.37
CA GLU A 84 2.22 -1.46 -3.22
C GLU A 84 1.82 -2.91 -3.55
N GLY A 85 1.64 -3.73 -2.50
CA GLY A 85 0.95 -5.02 -2.55
C GLY A 85 -0.47 -4.89 -3.10
N TRP A 86 -0.88 -5.82 -3.95
CA TRP A 86 -2.28 -5.92 -4.38
C TRP A 86 -3.07 -6.78 -3.39
N LEU A 87 -4.18 -6.24 -2.91
CA LEU A 87 -5.13 -6.99 -2.08
C LEU A 87 -5.98 -7.90 -2.96
N GLN A 88 -5.57 -9.17 -3.08
CA GLN A 88 -6.24 -10.17 -3.91
C GLN A 88 -7.60 -10.57 -3.31
N ASP A 89 -8.64 -10.60 -4.15
CA ASP A 89 -10.02 -10.91 -3.77
C ASP A 89 -10.70 -9.90 -2.81
N PHE A 90 -10.10 -8.72 -2.64
CA PHE A 90 -10.73 -7.61 -1.92
C PHE A 90 -11.55 -6.72 -2.86
N ARG A 91 -12.65 -6.18 -2.34
CA ARG A 91 -13.41 -5.07 -2.95
C ARG A 91 -13.69 -4.00 -1.91
N ALA A 92 -13.95 -2.78 -2.38
CA ALA A 92 -14.47 -1.74 -1.52
C ALA A 92 -15.86 -2.13 -1.00
N LEU A 93 -16.15 -1.71 0.24
CA LEU A 93 -17.49 -1.80 0.80
C LEU A 93 -18.40 -0.73 0.17
N ASP A 94 -19.63 -1.12 -0.11
CA ASP A 94 -20.69 -0.22 -0.52
C ASP A 94 -21.27 0.51 0.71
N PRO A 95 -21.81 1.74 0.55
CA PRO A 95 -22.35 2.53 1.67
C PRO A 95 -23.39 1.80 2.53
N MET A 96 -24.17 0.88 1.94
CA MET A 96 -25.17 0.10 2.68
C MET A 96 -24.55 -0.94 3.59
N GLU A 97 -23.39 -1.49 3.23
CA GLU A 97 -22.69 -2.52 4.01
C GLU A 97 -22.11 -1.98 5.31
N PHE A 98 -21.90 -0.66 5.41
CA PHE A 98 -21.51 -0.02 6.67
C PHE A 98 -22.62 -0.06 7.74
N HIS A 99 -23.86 -0.42 7.39
CA HIS A 99 -24.94 -0.58 8.37
C HIS A 99 -25.01 -2.00 8.92
N ASP A 100 -24.29 -2.95 8.33
CA ASP A 100 -24.24 -4.32 8.84
C ASP A 100 -23.47 -4.33 10.17
N PRO A 101 -24.07 -4.83 11.27
CA PRO A 101 -23.43 -4.79 12.59
C PRO A 101 -22.13 -5.60 12.66
N GLU A 102 -22.04 -6.74 11.96
CA GLU A 102 -20.85 -7.61 11.99
C GLU A 102 -19.69 -6.95 11.22
N LEU A 103 -19.96 -6.39 10.03
CA LEU A 103 -18.95 -5.60 9.30
C LEU A 103 -18.53 -4.36 10.10
N SER A 104 -19.46 -3.67 10.75
CA SER A 104 -19.16 -2.50 11.58
C SER A 104 -18.24 -2.84 12.75
N GLU A 105 -18.49 -3.96 13.43
CA GLU A 105 -17.63 -4.46 14.50
C GLU A 105 -16.22 -4.77 13.97
N ARG A 106 -16.11 -5.44 12.82
CA ARG A 106 -14.81 -5.73 12.18
C ARG A 106 -14.06 -4.46 11.78
N ILE A 107 -14.74 -3.45 11.26
CA ILE A 107 -14.16 -2.13 10.96
C ILE A 107 -13.64 -1.49 12.25
N ALA A 108 -14.43 -1.51 13.33
CA ALA A 108 -14.05 -0.94 14.61
C ALA A 108 -12.79 -1.61 15.18
N HIS A 109 -12.67 -2.94 15.07
CA HIS A 109 -11.45 -3.66 15.46
C HIS A 109 -10.23 -3.20 14.66
N ARG A 110 -10.32 -3.11 13.33
CA ARG A 110 -9.20 -2.65 12.49
C ARG A 110 -8.84 -1.18 12.77
N MET A 111 -9.81 -0.33 13.06
CA MET A 111 -9.57 1.05 13.48
C MET A 111 -8.87 1.15 14.83
N SER A 112 -9.23 0.28 15.79
CA SER A 112 -8.56 0.18 17.09
C SER A 112 -7.09 -0.21 16.94
N GLU A 113 -6.80 -1.20 16.10
CA GLU A 113 -5.42 -1.60 15.77
C GLU A 113 -4.63 -0.45 15.16
N LEU A 114 -5.23 0.30 14.23
CA LEU A 114 -4.60 1.47 13.61
C LEU A 114 -4.34 2.59 14.64
N HIS A 115 -5.29 2.87 15.53
CA HIS A 115 -5.12 3.89 16.58
C HIS A 115 -4.08 3.50 17.63
N GLY A 116 -3.93 2.19 17.90
CA GLY A 116 -2.92 1.66 18.81
C GLY A 116 -1.52 1.58 18.22
N TYR A 117 -1.34 1.91 16.93
CA TYR A 117 -0.06 1.81 16.25
C TYR A 117 0.98 2.80 16.81
N PRO A 118 2.13 2.32 17.32
CA PRO A 118 3.18 3.19 17.83
C PRO A 118 3.92 3.87 16.67
N ILE A 119 3.81 5.19 16.59
CA ILE A 119 4.50 5.98 15.57
C ILE A 119 6.02 5.91 15.79
N PRO A 120 6.83 5.58 14.75
CA PRO A 120 8.28 5.57 14.87
C PRO A 120 8.86 6.93 15.24
N GLU A 121 9.99 6.93 15.96
CA GLU A 121 10.67 8.14 16.42
C GLU A 121 10.97 9.13 15.28
N SER A 122 11.38 8.63 14.12
CA SER A 122 11.67 9.43 12.92
C SER A 122 10.46 10.22 12.39
N LEU A 123 9.25 9.78 12.73
CA LEU A 123 7.99 10.36 12.29
C LEU A 123 7.27 11.20 13.36
N LEU A 124 7.67 11.10 14.63
CA LEU A 124 6.99 11.80 15.74
C LEU A 124 6.85 13.31 15.53
N LYS A 125 7.85 13.96 14.92
CA LYS A 125 7.79 15.40 14.61
C LYS A 125 6.65 15.81 13.66
N TYR A 126 6.06 14.85 12.94
CA TYR A 126 4.92 15.06 12.02
C TYR A 126 3.58 14.63 12.63
N TYR A 127 3.60 13.88 13.73
CA TYR A 127 2.43 13.35 14.43
C TYR A 127 2.54 13.67 15.93
N PRO A 128 2.43 14.96 16.32
CA PRO A 128 2.46 15.31 17.73
C PRO A 128 1.32 14.60 18.46
N ALA A 129 1.61 14.06 19.64
CA ALA A 129 0.55 13.56 20.51
C ALA A 129 -0.42 14.71 20.80
N ASN A 130 -1.71 14.48 20.55
CA ASN A 130 -2.73 15.39 21.05
C ASN A 130 -2.70 15.28 22.58
N GLU A 131 -2.48 16.41 23.27
CA GLU A 131 -2.68 16.53 24.72
C GLU A 131 -4.12 16.22 25.13
#